data_AF-A0A381Z2T4-F1
#
_entry.id   AF-A0A381Z2T4-F1
#
_cell.length_a   1.000
_cell.length_b   1.000
_cell.length_c   1.000
_cell.angle_alpha   90.00
_cell.angle_beta   90.00
_cell.angle_gamma   90.00
#
_symmetry.space_group_name_H-M   'P 1'
#
loop_
_entity.id
_entity.type
_entity.pdbx_description
1 polymer ?
#
loop_
_entity_poly.entity_id
_entity_poly.type
_entity_poly.pdbx_seq_one_letter_code
_entity_poly.pdbx_strand_id
1 'polypeptide(L)'
;MALILGIDPGSRVTGYGIIRAFGNKLEYITSGCIRTTEKATLPERLDVIFQSVTQIINEFVPSELAIERIFVARSAESALKLGQARGVAIV
;
A
#
# COMPACT_ATOMS: atom_id res chain seq x y z
N MET A 1 1.55 -1.78 -22.51
CA MET A 1 2.59 -1.53 -21.49
C MET A 1 1.87 -0.95 -20.30
N ALA A 2 1.96 -1.60 -19.14
CA ALA A 2 1.32 -1.12 -17.91
C ALA A 2 2.37 -0.94 -16.83
N LEU A 3 2.28 0.14 -16.07
CA LEU A 3 3.06 0.32 -14.84
C LEU A 3 2.11 0.02 -13.69
N ILE A 4 2.42 -1.03 -12.93
CA ILE A 4 1.51 -1.61 -11.94
C ILE A 4 2.10 -1.36 -10.56
N LEU A 5 1.33 -0.71 -9.70
CA LEU A 5 1.62 -0.55 -8.27
C LEU A 5 0.91 -1.66 -7.49
N GLY A 6 1.67 -2.51 -6.82
CA GLY A 6 1.19 -3.48 -5.83
C GLY A 6 1.27 -2.91 -4.41
N ILE A 7 0.23 -3.10 -3.61
CA ILE A 7 0.18 -2.72 -2.19
C ILE A 7 -0.24 -3.91 -1.31
N ASP A 8 0.58 -4.16 -0.29
CA ASP A 8 0.28 -5.03 0.86
C ASP A 8 0.01 -4.13 2.08
N PRO A 9 -1.27 -3.85 2.41
CA PRO A 9 -1.61 -2.85 3.42
C PRO A 9 -1.42 -3.38 4.83
N GLY A 10 -0.86 -2.54 5.72
CA GLY A 10 -0.81 -2.83 7.15
C GLY A 10 -0.79 -1.57 8.00
N SER A 11 -1.46 -1.59 9.15
CA SER A 11 -1.58 -0.40 10.01
C SER A 11 -0.25 0.11 10.60
N ARG A 12 0.79 -0.73 10.61
CA ARG A 12 2.15 -0.40 11.08
C ARG A 12 3.18 -0.36 9.96
N VAL A 13 3.07 -1.32 9.04
CA VAL A 13 3.97 -1.47 7.90
C VAL A 13 3.08 -1.78 6.71
N THR A 14 3.14 -0.94 5.68
CA THR A 14 2.50 -1.17 4.38
C THR A 14 3.60 -1.41 3.36
N GLY A 15 3.61 -2.58 2.73
CA GLY A 15 4.52 -2.91 1.65
C GLY A 15 4.03 -2.35 0.32
N TYR A 16 4.94 -1.93 -0.54
CA TYR A 16 4.63 -1.56 -1.92
C TYR A 16 5.68 -2.07 -2.90
N GLY A 17 5.27 -2.26 -4.15
CA GLY A 17 6.17 -2.59 -5.25
C GLY A 17 5.62 -2.08 -6.57
N ILE A 18 6.51 -1.66 -7.46
CA ILE A 18 6.17 -1.23 -8.81
C ILE A 18 6.89 -2.10 -9.81
N ILE A 19 6.12 -2.61 -10.76
CA ILE A 19 6.64 -3.37 -11.90
C ILE A 19 6.12 -2.77 -13.20
N ARG A 20 6.88 -2.96 -14.28
CA ARG A 20 6.47 -2.64 -15.63
C ARG A 20 6.17 -3.94 -16.38
N ALA A 21 4.98 -4.03 -16.95
CA ALA A 21 4.52 -5.20 -17.69
C ALA A 21 4.46 -4.93 -19.20
N PHE A 22 5.13 -5.80 -19.97
CA PHE A 22 5.16 -5.81 -21.43
C PHE A 22 4.83 -7.21 -21.96
N GLY A 23 3.53 -7.48 -22.17
CA GLY A 23 3.09 -8.84 -22.50
C GLY A 23 3.46 -9.79 -21.37
N ASN A 24 4.25 -10.82 -21.67
CA ASN A 24 4.71 -11.81 -20.68
C ASN A 24 6.03 -11.42 -19.97
N LYS A 25 6.59 -10.25 -20.25
CA LYS A 25 7.81 -9.77 -19.59
C LYS A 25 7.45 -8.82 -18.46
N LEU A 26 8.08 -9.04 -17.31
CA LEU A 26 8.01 -8.17 -16.14
C LEU A 26 9.38 -7.54 -15.88
N GLU A 27 9.38 -6.26 -15.58
CA GLU A 27 10.57 -5.49 -15.21
C GLU A 27 10.33 -4.87 -13.83
N TYR A 28 11.30 -5.04 -12.93
CA TYR A 28 11.29 -4.41 -11.62
C TYR A 28 11.60 -2.92 -11.75
N ILE A 29 10.83 -2.07 -11.06
CA ILE A 29 11.04 -0.63 -11.02
C ILE A 29 11.52 -0.21 -9.64
N THR A 30 10.73 -0.47 -8.60
CA THR A 30 11.08 -0.17 -7.22
C THR A 30 10.21 -0.96 -6.24
N SER A 31 10.63 -1.06 -4.99
CA SER A 31 9.81 -1.57 -3.89
C SER A 31 10.27 -0.99 -2.56
N GLY A 32 9.41 -1.08 -1.56
CA GLY A 32 9.73 -0.58 -0.23
C GLY A 32 8.63 -0.84 0.78
N CYS A 33 8.80 -0.27 1.96
CA CYS A 33 7.85 -0.37 3.06
C CYS A 33 7.62 1.02 3.67
N ILE A 34 6.35 1.43 3.74
CA ILE A 34 5.91 2.59 4.51
C ILE A 34 5.80 2.15 5.97
N ARG A 35 6.63 2.72 6.84
CA ARG A 35 6.67 2.36 8.27
C ARG A 35 6.09 3.50 9.09
N THR A 36 5.11 3.19 9.92
CA THR A 36 4.54 4.15 10.86
C THR A 36 5.11 3.93 12.26
N THR A 37 5.16 4.98 13.07
CA THR A 37 5.77 4.94 14.40
C THR A 37 4.85 4.25 15.41
N GLU A 38 5.41 3.41 16.28
CA GLU A 38 4.60 2.71 17.31
C GLU A 38 3.92 3.66 18.29
N LYS A 39 4.51 4.84 18.54
CA LYS A 39 3.95 5.89 19.39
C LYS A 39 2.83 6.68 18.72
N ALA A 40 2.67 6.60 17.40
CA ALA A 40 1.64 7.34 16.67
C ALA A 40 0.26 6.73 16.92
N THR A 41 -0.74 7.61 17.04
CA THR A 41 -2.17 7.27 17.07
C THR A 41 -2.61 6.72 15.72
N LEU A 42 -3.76 6.04 15.69
CA LEU A 42 -4.26 5.44 14.46
C LEU A 42 -4.48 6.48 13.33
N PRO A 43 -5.11 7.66 13.55
CA PRO A 43 -5.26 8.67 12.49
C PRO A 43 -3.92 9.15 11.92
N GLU A 44 -2.91 9.39 12.77
CA GLU A 44 -1.57 9.78 12.32
C GLU A 44 -0.93 8.70 11.45
N ARG A 45 -1.11 7.43 11.81
CA ARG A 45 -0.61 6.31 10.98
C ARG A 45 -1.31 6.25 9.62
N LEU A 46 -2.63 6.47 9.61
CA LEU A 46 -3.42 6.48 8.38
C LEU A 46 -3.01 7.63 7.46
N ASP A 47 -2.77 8.82 8.01
CA ASP A 47 -2.27 9.97 7.24
C ASP A 47 -0.89 9.69 6.64
N VAL A 48 0.05 9.13 7.41
CA VAL A 48 1.37 8.72 6.87
C VAL A 48 1.23 7.73 5.71
N ILE A 49 0.34 6.74 5.82
CA ILE A 49 0.10 5.77 4.74
C ILE A 49 -0.46 6.49 3.51
N PHE A 50 -1.49 7.32 3.69
CA PHE A 50 -2.11 8.08 2.60
C PHE A 50 -1.08 8.95 1.87
N GLN A 51 -0.37 9.83 2.60
CA GLN A 51 0.62 10.74 2.01
C GLN A 51 1.72 9.98 1.27
N SER A 52 2.21 8.89 1.86
CA SER A 52 3.27 8.09 1.24
C SER A 52 2.80 7.40 -0.04
N VAL A 53 1.59 6.82 -0.05
CA VAL A 53 1.02 6.20 -1.26
C VAL A 53 0.76 7.25 -2.33
N THR A 54 0.19 8.41 -1.97
CA THR A 54 -0.01 9.53 -2.90
C THR A 54 1.31 10.02 -3.49
N GLN A 55 2.37 10.11 -2.69
CA GLN A 55 3.70 10.48 -3.18
C GLN A 55 4.22 9.46 -4.21
N ILE A 56 4.11 8.16 -3.93
CA ILE A 56 4.51 7.10 -4.86
C ILE A 56 3.71 7.17 -6.16
N ILE A 57 2.38 7.38 -6.07
CA ILE A 57 1.53 7.53 -7.26
C ILE A 57 1.93 8.76 -8.08
N ASN A 58 2.21 9.89 -7.43
CA ASN A 58 2.62 11.12 -8.13
C ASN A 58 4.01 11.00 -8.76
N GLU A 59 4.92 10.27 -8.14
CA GLU A 59 6.29 10.07 -8.64
C GLU A 59 6.32 9.14 -9.86
N PHE A 60 5.60 8.02 -9.79
CA PHE A 60 5.70 6.97 -10.81
C PHE A 60 4.54 6.95 -11.81
N VAL A 61 3.40 7.55 -11.47
CA VAL A 61 2.17 7.59 -12.29
C VAL A 61 1.76 6.20 -12.80
N PRO A 62 1.54 5.22 -11.89
CA PRO A 62 1.12 3.89 -12.28
C PRO A 62 -0.24 3.93 -12.99
N SER A 63 -0.40 3.09 -14.01
CA SER A 63 -1.68 2.95 -14.74
C SER A 63 -2.66 2.04 -14.03
N GLU A 64 -2.16 1.17 -13.15
CA GLU A 64 -2.94 0.16 -12.44
C GLU A 64 -2.46 0.04 -10.99
N LEU A 65 -3.41 -0.21 -10.08
CA LEU A 65 -3.15 -0.51 -8.67
C LEU A 65 -3.74 -1.88 -8.32
N ALA A 66 -2.89 -2.77 -7.82
CA ALA A 66 -3.25 -4.05 -7.25
C ALA A 66 -3.11 -3.99 -5.73
N ILE A 67 -4.14 -4.38 -4.99
CA ILE A 67 -4.13 -4.37 -3.53
C ILE A 67 -4.61 -5.70 -2.96
N GLU A 68 -3.94 -6.19 -1.93
CA GLU A 68 -4.28 -7.46 -1.31
C GLU A 68 -5.68 -7.45 -0.68
N ARG A 69 -6.35 -8.61 -0.71
CA ARG A 69 -7.61 -8.85 -0.02
C ARG A 69 -7.33 -9.22 1.44
N ILE A 70 -8.12 -8.68 2.36
CA ILE A 70 -8.06 -9.05 3.77
C ILE A 70 -8.52 -10.51 3.92
N PHE A 71 -7.62 -11.41 4.33
CA PHE A 71 -7.91 -12.85 4.38
C PHE A 71 -8.35 -13.32 5.77
N VAL A 72 -7.59 -13.04 6.85
CA VAL A 72 -7.96 -13.38 8.24
C VAL A 72 -7.26 -12.44 9.20
N ALA A 73 -8.02 -11.74 10.05
CA ALA A 73 -7.46 -10.94 11.14
C ALA A 73 -7.46 -11.73 12.45
N ARG A 74 -6.42 -11.58 13.28
CA ARG A 74 -6.34 -12.24 14.60
C ARG A 74 -7.52 -11.89 15.53
N SER A 75 -8.12 -10.73 15.34
CA SER A 75 -9.29 -10.24 16.07
C SER A 75 -10.10 -9.25 15.24
N ALA A 76 -11.37 -9.04 15.58
CA ALA A 76 -12.23 -8.03 14.94
C ALA A 76 -11.61 -6.62 14.98
N GLU A 77 -10.98 -6.26 16.09
CA GLU A 77 -10.28 -4.96 16.23
C GLU A 77 -9.11 -4.83 15.24
N SER A 78 -8.30 -5.88 15.10
CA SER A 78 -7.19 -5.88 14.13
C SER A 78 -7.70 -5.86 12.69
N ALA A 79 -8.83 -6.50 12.41
CA ALA A 79 -9.49 -6.46 11.10
C ALA A 79 -9.92 -5.05 10.74
N LEU A 80 -10.50 -4.33 11.71
CA LEU A 80 -10.98 -2.96 11.51
C LEU A 80 -9.82 -2.01 11.23
N LYS A 81 -8.74 -2.09 12.02
CA LYS A 81 -7.51 -1.28 11.80
C LYS A 81 -6.89 -1.56 10.44
N LEU A 82 -6.84 -2.83 10.03
CA LEU A 82 -6.35 -3.23 8.72
C LEU A 82 -7.25 -2.72 7.59
N GLY A 83 -8.57 -2.80 7.76
CA GLY A 83 -9.56 -2.26 6.83
C GLY A 83 -9.41 -0.75 6.62
N GLN A 84 -9.15 0.00 7.68
CA GLN A 84 -8.87 1.44 7.60
C GLN A 84 -7.55 1.73 6.88
N ALA A 85 -6.48 1.01 7.20
CA ALA A 85 -5.18 1.17 6.52
C ALA A 85 -5.28 0.83 5.02
N ARG A 86 -6.02 -0.22 4.68
CA ARG A 86 -6.34 -0.57 3.29
C ARG A 86 -7.18 0.52 2.62
N GLY A 87 -8.18 1.06 3.32
CA GLY A 87 -9.04 2.13 2.81
C GLY A 87 -8.26 3.37 2.40
N VAL A 88 -7.32 3.82 3.23
CA VAL A 88 -6.50 5.01 2.92
C VAL A 88 -5.41 4.75 1.87
N ALA A 89 -5.05 3.50 1.62
CA ALA A 89 -4.12 3.14 0.55
C ALA A 89 -4.80 3.04 -0.83
N ILE A 90 -6.13 3.06 -0.90
CA ILE A 90 -6.90 3.12 -2.15
C ILE A 90 -7.21 4.59 -2.40
N VAL A 91 -6.36 5.23 -3.22
CA VAL A 91 -6.41 6.66 -3.55
C VAL A 91 -6.89 6.85 -4.99
#